data_AF-A0A4R2P761-F1
#
_entry.id   AF-A0A4R2P761-F1
#
_cell.length_a   1.000
_cell.length_b   1.000
_cell.length_c   1.000
_cell.angle_alpha   90.00
_cell.angle_beta   90.00
_cell.angle_gamma   90.00
#
_symmetry.space_group_name_H-M   'P 1'
#
loop_
_entity.id
_entity.type
_entity.pdbx_description
1 polymer ?
#
loop_
_entity_poly.entity_id
_entity_poly.type
_entity_poly.pdbx_seq_one_letter_code
_entity_poly.pdbx_strand_id
1 'polypeptide(L)'
;MWVELALSTILVLATALFHGLGLLVIGRALSALDRGRTESELNPLSLRGAAYTSAVVLGLLTLSGLEIWFYAFVYLLIGATATLQDSLYFSTITFGAIGFSDAPLAVPWRIVGAIEGINGVLLLGWSVAFLVAELQRVRHR
;
A
#
# COMPACT_ATOMS: atom_id res chain seq x y z
N MET A 1 -5.56 11.83 23.64
CA MET A 1 -6.62 11.74 22.61
C MET A 1 -6.44 12.71 21.42
N TRP A 2 -6.31 14.03 21.62
CA TRP A 2 -6.17 14.97 20.49
C TRP A 2 -4.88 14.80 19.68
N VAL A 3 -3.78 14.43 20.35
CA VAL A 3 -2.47 14.20 19.71
C VAL A 3 -2.55 12.99 18.78
N GLU A 4 -3.18 11.90 19.22
CA GLU A 4 -3.40 10.68 18.45
C GLU A 4 -4.22 10.97 17.20
N LEU A 5 -5.30 11.75 17.34
CA LEU A 5 -6.14 12.14 16.19
C LEU A 5 -5.38 13.01 15.20
N ALA A 6 -4.67 14.05 15.68
CA ALA A 6 -3.88 14.92 14.82
C ALA A 6 -2.77 14.14 14.08
N LEU A 7 -2.05 13.27 14.79
CA LEU A 7 -1.03 12.40 14.21
C LEU A 7 -1.65 11.47 13.16
N SER A 8 -2.76 10.82 13.48
CA SER A 8 -3.46 9.92 12.55
C SER A 8 -3.89 10.66 11.28
N THR A 9 -4.44 11.87 11.40
CA THR A 9 -4.82 12.68 10.24
C THR A 9 -3.60 13.00 9.37
N ILE A 10 -2.47 13.39 9.96
CA ILE A 10 -1.24 13.67 9.22
C ILE A 10 -0.76 12.42 8.48
N LEU A 11 -0.73 11.26 9.15
CA LEU A 11 -0.29 10.00 8.54
C LEU A 11 -1.21 9.55 7.41
N VAL A 12 -2.53 9.65 7.59
CA VAL A 12 -3.51 9.33 6.54
C VAL A 12 -3.31 10.22 5.32
N LEU A 13 -3.20 11.54 5.51
CA LEU A 13 -2.99 12.46 4.39
C LEU A 13 -1.66 12.21 3.68
N ALA A 14 -0.59 11.97 4.43
CA ALA A 14 0.73 11.69 3.88
C ALA A 14 0.73 10.40 3.05
N THR A 15 0.18 9.32 3.61
CA THR A 15 0.09 8.03 2.92
C THR A 15 -0.86 8.08 1.73
N ALA A 16 -2.03 8.70 1.82
CA ALA A 16 -2.94 8.83 0.68
C ALA A 16 -2.31 9.59 -0.50
N LEU A 17 -1.57 10.67 -0.21
CA LEU A 17 -0.82 11.42 -1.22
C LEU A 17 0.31 10.57 -1.83
N PHE A 18 1.09 9.91 -0.96
CA PHE A 18 2.16 9.03 -1.38
C PHE A 18 1.65 7.88 -2.26
N HIS A 19 0.52 7.27 -1.88
CA HIS A 19 -0.15 6.23 -2.63
C HIS A 19 -0.55 6.70 -4.02
N GLY A 20 -1.25 7.84 -4.10
CA GLY A 20 -1.68 8.42 -5.37
C GLY A 20 -0.50 8.72 -6.30
N LEU A 21 0.59 9.29 -5.76
CA LEU A 21 1.83 9.51 -6.50
C LEU A 21 2.49 8.19 -6.95
N GLY A 22 2.50 7.18 -6.08
CA GLY A 22 3.01 5.85 -6.38
C GLY A 22 2.27 5.19 -7.54
N LEU A 23 0.93 5.21 -7.52
CA LEU A 23 0.10 4.69 -8.61
C LEU A 23 0.34 5.46 -9.92
N LEU A 24 0.52 6.78 -9.86
CA LEU A 24 0.87 7.59 -11.02
C LEU A 24 2.25 7.21 -11.60
N VAL A 25 3.24 6.94 -10.76
CA VAL A 25 4.57 6.49 -11.18
C VAL A 25 4.51 5.10 -11.79
N ILE A 26 3.82 4.16 -11.13
CA ILE A 26 3.61 2.79 -11.62
C ILE A 26 2.92 2.82 -12.99
N GLY A 27 1.81 3.53 -13.12
CA GLY A 27 1.06 3.64 -14.37
C GLY A 27 1.89 4.25 -15.52
N ARG A 28 2.72 5.27 -15.22
CA ARG A 28 3.64 5.84 -16.22
C ARG A 28 4.76 4.87 -16.62
N ALA A 29 5.33 4.15 -15.66
CA ALA A 29 6.37 3.15 -15.92
C ALA A 29 5.83 2.02 -16.81
N LEU A 30 4.64 1.49 -16.48
CA LEU A 30 3.97 0.46 -17.27
C LEU A 30 3.63 0.96 -18.68
N SER A 31 3.09 2.19 -18.79
CA SER A 31 2.81 2.80 -20.09
C SER A 31 4.07 2.99 -20.95
N ALA A 32 5.21 3.33 -20.33
CA ALA A 32 6.48 3.48 -21.03
C ALA A 32 7.01 2.14 -21.55
N LEU A 33 6.81 1.04 -20.81
CA LEU A 33 7.15 -0.31 -21.25
C LEU A 33 6.27 -0.79 -22.42
N ASP A 34 5.05 -0.26 -22.52
CA ASP A 34 4.06 -0.62 -23.54
C ASP A 34 4.21 0.20 -24.84
N ARG A 35 4.66 1.47 -24.76
CA ARG A 35 4.79 2.42 -25.90
C ARG A 35 5.66 1.98 -27.09
N GLY A 36 6.41 0.89 -26.98
CA GLY A 36 7.25 0.35 -28.06
C GLY A 36 6.80 -1.01 -28.59
N ARG A 37 5.64 -1.53 -28.15
CA ARG A 37 5.20 -2.90 -28.45
C ARG A 37 3.81 -2.85 -29.09
N THR A 38 3.78 -3.23 -30.37
CA THR A 38 2.62 -3.28 -31.27
C THR A 38 1.36 -3.83 -30.60
N GLU A 39 0.21 -3.24 -30.99
CA GLU A 39 -1.22 -3.51 -30.79
C GLU A 39 -1.67 -4.99 -30.74
N SER A 40 -0.95 -5.84 -30.03
CA SER A 40 -1.35 -7.19 -29.72
C SER A 40 -2.08 -7.12 -28.38
N GLU A 41 -3.39 -7.36 -28.40
CA GLU A 41 -4.16 -7.71 -27.20
C GLU A 41 -3.31 -8.66 -26.34
N LEU A 42 -2.85 -8.21 -25.17
CA LEU A 42 -2.04 -9.07 -24.32
C LEU A 42 -2.99 -10.11 -23.72
N ASN A 43 -2.97 -11.32 -24.27
CA ASN A 43 -3.68 -12.45 -23.68
C ASN A 43 -3.15 -12.66 -22.25
N PRO A 44 -4.01 -12.59 -21.20
CA PRO A 44 -3.59 -12.76 -19.81
C PRO A 44 -2.89 -14.10 -19.52
N LEU A 45 -3.16 -15.12 -20.34
CA LEU A 45 -2.56 -16.45 -20.23
C LEU A 45 -1.25 -16.59 -21.03
N SER A 46 -0.79 -15.52 -21.69
CA SER A 46 0.53 -15.48 -22.30
C SER A 46 1.61 -15.18 -21.26
N LEU A 47 2.84 -15.67 -21.49
CA LEU A 47 3.99 -15.36 -20.63
C LEU A 47 4.21 -13.84 -20.48
N ARG A 48 3.88 -13.07 -21.52
CA ARG A 48 3.98 -11.60 -21.51
C ARG A 48 2.90 -10.96 -20.64
N GLY A 49 1.65 -11.40 -20.75
CA GLY A 49 0.54 -10.95 -19.90
C GLY A 49 0.78 -11.29 -18.42
N ALA A 50 1.30 -12.49 -18.16
CA ALA A 50 1.72 -12.91 -16.82
C ALA A 50 2.84 -11.99 -16.27
N ALA A 51 3.91 -11.75 -17.04
CA ALA A 51 5.01 -10.88 -16.62
C ALA A 51 4.55 -9.43 -16.36
N TYR A 52 3.67 -8.89 -17.21
CA TYR A 52 3.07 -7.56 -17.00
C TYR A 52 2.27 -7.52 -15.70
N THR A 53 1.36 -8.48 -15.51
CA THR A 53 0.52 -8.59 -14.30
C THR A 53 1.38 -8.70 -13.05
N SER A 54 2.42 -9.54 -13.08
CA SER A 54 3.39 -9.65 -11.98
C SER A 54 4.10 -8.33 -11.69
N ALA A 55 4.50 -7.58 -12.73
CA ALA A 55 5.14 -6.27 -12.53
C ALA A 55 4.18 -5.27 -11.85
N VAL A 56 2.89 -5.25 -12.23
CA VAL A 56 1.88 -4.41 -11.56
C VAL A 56 1.75 -4.81 -10.09
N VAL A 57 1.53 -6.11 -9.82
CA VAL A 57 1.35 -6.61 -8.45
C VAL A 57 2.56 -6.34 -7.57
N LEU A 58 3.78 -6.57 -8.07
CA LEU A 58 5.01 -6.28 -7.33
C LEU A 58 5.18 -4.78 -7.07
N GLY A 59 4.81 -3.93 -8.03
CA GLY A 59 4.79 -2.48 -7.84
C GLY A 59 3.84 -2.05 -6.72
N LEU A 60 2.62 -2.60 -6.71
CA LEU A 60 1.62 -2.33 -5.66
C LEU A 60 2.07 -2.86 -4.29
N LEU A 61 2.62 -4.08 -4.23
CA LEU A 61 3.18 -4.63 -2.99
C LEU A 61 4.34 -3.79 -2.46
N THR A 62 5.21 -3.28 -3.35
CA THR A 62 6.30 -2.38 -2.97
C THR A 62 5.74 -1.07 -2.43
N LEU A 63 4.75 -0.48 -3.09
CA LEU A 63 4.10 0.76 -2.65
C LEU A 63 3.47 0.62 -1.26
N SER A 64 2.64 -0.40 -1.05
CA SER A 64 2.05 -0.69 0.25
C SER A 64 3.10 -1.05 1.30
N GLY A 65 4.16 -1.76 0.90
CA GLY A 65 5.30 -2.03 1.76
C GLY A 65 5.94 -0.74 2.29
N LEU A 66 6.20 0.25 1.43
CA LEU A 66 6.76 1.53 1.85
C LEU A 66 5.85 2.29 2.83
N GLU A 67 4.52 2.18 2.67
CA GLU A 67 3.55 2.78 3.58
C GLU A 67 3.54 2.09 4.95
N ILE A 68 3.63 0.76 4.98
CA ILE A 68 3.80 -0.04 6.20
C ILE A 68 5.09 0.36 6.92
N TRP A 69 6.21 0.47 6.18
CA TRP A 69 7.48 0.91 6.74
C TRP A 69 7.39 2.33 7.30
N PHE A 70 6.67 3.23 6.63
CA PHE A 70 6.44 4.59 7.11
C PHE A 70 5.70 4.61 8.46
N TYR A 71 4.60 3.86 8.58
CA TYR A 71 3.89 3.71 9.87
C TYR A 71 4.76 3.07 10.94
N ALA A 72 5.48 1.99 10.61
CA ALA A 72 6.39 1.32 11.54
C ALA A 72 7.47 2.27 12.09
N PHE A 73 8.09 3.08 11.24
CA PHE A 73 9.05 4.08 11.71
C PHE A 73 8.42 5.10 12.64
N VAL A 74 7.20 5.56 12.35
CA VAL A 74 6.49 6.50 13.24
C VAL A 74 6.20 5.85 14.58
N TYR A 75 5.73 4.60 14.61
CA TYR A 75 5.51 3.87 15.87
C TYR A 75 6.78 3.71 16.70
N LEU A 76 7.91 3.41 16.05
CA LEU A 76 9.20 3.32 16.73
C LEU A 76 9.62 4.67 17.32
N LEU A 77 9.49 5.75 16.55
CA LEU A 77 9.93 7.10 16.94
C LEU A 77 9.12 7.68 18.10
N ILE A 78 7.81 7.41 18.15
CA ILE A 78 6.93 7.88 19.24
C ILE A 78 6.93 6.95 20.46
N GLY A 79 7.72 5.88 20.44
CA GLY A 79 7.78 4.87 21.50
C GLY A 79 6.49 4.08 21.65
N ALA A 80 5.74 3.86 20.55
CA ALA A 80 4.52 3.07 20.57
C ALA A 80 4.77 1.56 20.66
N THR A 81 5.93 1.12 20.20
CA THR A 81 6.42 -0.28 20.29
C THR A 81 7.86 -0.29 20.81
N ALA A 82 8.33 -1.43 21.31
CA ALA A 82 9.66 -1.55 21.92
C ALA A 82 10.80 -1.68 20.91
N THR A 83 10.55 -2.35 19.78
CA THR A 83 11.57 -2.62 18.75
C THR A 83 11.06 -2.31 17.35
N LEU A 84 11.99 -2.19 16.38
CA LEU A 84 11.63 -2.06 14.97
C LEU A 84 10.85 -3.29 14.46
N GLN A 85 11.22 -4.49 14.93
CA GLN A 85 10.52 -5.72 14.57
C GLN A 85 9.05 -5.67 15.04
N ASP A 86 8.82 -5.19 16.26
CA ASP A 86 7.47 -4.99 16.80
C ASP A 86 6.69 -3.94 16.01
N SER A 87 7.33 -2.82 15.63
CA SER A 87 6.69 -1.77 14.83
C SER A 87 6.26 -2.29 13.46
N LEU A 88 7.15 -3.03 12.79
CA LEU A 88 6.88 -3.60 11.47
C LEU A 88 5.82 -4.69 11.56
N TYR A 89 5.88 -5.57 12.56
CA TYR A 89 4.85 -6.57 12.81
C TYR A 89 3.49 -5.91 13.02
N PHE A 90 3.42 -4.96 13.96
CA PHE A 90 2.20 -4.23 14.28
C PHE A 90 1.62 -3.51 13.06
N SER A 91 2.44 -2.73 12.35
CA SER A 91 1.97 -1.98 11.18
C SER A 91 1.51 -2.91 10.07
N THR A 92 2.22 -4.01 9.80
CA THR A 92 1.83 -4.98 8.77
C THR A 92 0.44 -5.57 9.04
N ILE A 93 0.21 -6.07 10.26
CA ILE A 93 -1.07 -6.71 10.60
C ILE A 93 -2.20 -5.69 10.72
N THR A 94 -1.88 -4.45 11.06
CA THR A 94 -2.85 -3.35 11.17
C THR A 94 -3.25 -2.86 9.78
N PHE A 95 -2.28 -2.50 8.93
CA PHE A 95 -2.49 -2.05 7.56
C PHE A 95 -3.23 -3.09 6.71
N GLY A 96 -2.90 -4.37 6.89
CA GLY A 96 -3.61 -5.49 6.27
C GLY A 96 -4.94 -5.88 6.92
N ALA A 97 -5.36 -5.19 7.99
CA ALA A 97 -6.55 -5.47 8.78
C ALA A 97 -6.67 -6.92 9.29
N ILE A 98 -5.54 -7.53 9.64
CA ILE A 98 -5.45 -8.89 10.21
C ILE A 98 -5.75 -8.85 11.72
N GLY A 99 -5.17 -7.89 12.46
CA GLY A 99 -5.58 -7.54 13.82
C GLY A 99 -5.37 -8.60 14.92
N PHE A 100 -4.21 -9.27 14.96
CA PHE A 100 -3.90 -10.23 16.04
C PHE A 100 -3.87 -9.60 17.44
N SER A 101 -4.21 -10.39 18.46
CA SER A 101 -4.32 -9.94 19.86
C SER A 101 -2.99 -9.83 20.60
N ASP A 102 -1.91 -10.38 20.04
CA ASP A 102 -0.55 -10.37 20.61
C ASP A 102 0.25 -9.10 20.22
N ALA A 103 -0.37 -8.20 19.46
CA ALA A 103 0.27 -7.03 18.88
C ALA A 103 0.77 -6.04 19.97
N PRO A 104 2.08 -5.76 20.04
CA PRO A 104 2.67 -5.00 21.14
C PRO A 104 2.58 -3.48 20.90
N LEU A 105 1.37 -2.90 21.05
CA LEU A 105 1.17 -1.45 20.96
C LEU A 105 0.82 -0.84 22.32
N ALA A 106 1.52 0.21 22.72
CA ALA A 106 1.21 0.94 23.94
C ALA A 106 -0.21 1.55 23.89
N VAL A 107 -0.91 1.46 25.02
CA VAL A 107 -2.33 1.88 25.16
C VAL A 107 -2.63 3.29 24.61
N PRO A 108 -1.79 4.32 24.81
CA PRO A 108 -2.07 5.66 24.28
C PRO A 108 -2.21 5.71 22.76
N TRP A 109 -1.53 4.83 22.01
CA TRP A 109 -1.45 4.93 20.55
C TRP A 109 -2.48 4.06 19.80
N ARG A 110 -3.38 3.37 20.52
CA ARG A 110 -4.37 2.46 19.92
C ARG A 110 -5.31 3.12 18.91
N ILE A 111 -5.61 4.41 19.08
CA ILE A 111 -6.40 5.18 18.10
C ILE A 111 -5.66 5.30 16.77
N VAL A 112 -4.34 5.50 16.81
CA VAL A 112 -3.51 5.59 15.60
C VAL A 112 -3.53 4.27 14.84
N GLY A 113 -3.35 3.15 15.55
CA GLY A 113 -3.46 1.81 14.96
C GLY A 113 -4.85 1.53 14.38
N ALA A 114 -5.92 1.89 15.10
CA ALA A 114 -7.28 1.71 14.56
C ALA A 114 -7.51 2.49 13.26
N ILE A 115 -7.01 3.73 13.18
CA ILE A 115 -7.12 4.56 11.97
C ILE A 115 -6.21 4.05 10.85
N GLU A 116 -5.00 3.59 11.17
CA GLU A 116 -4.11 2.92 10.20
C GLU A 116 -4.82 1.73 9.56
N GLY A 117 -5.54 0.91 10.33
CA GLY A 117 -6.25 -0.25 9.76
C GLY A 117 -7.34 0.15 8.75
N ILE A 118 -8.13 1.17 9.07
CA ILE A 118 -9.13 1.71 8.13
C ILE A 118 -8.45 2.26 6.87
N ASN A 119 -7.38 3.03 7.06
CA ASN A 119 -6.62 3.62 5.96
C ASN A 119 -6.00 2.55 5.06
N GLY A 120 -5.34 1.55 5.65
CA GLY A 120 -4.71 0.44 4.93
C GLY A 120 -5.72 -0.33 4.08
N VAL A 121 -6.92 -0.62 4.60
CA VAL A 121 -7.99 -1.25 3.82
C VAL A 121 -8.39 -0.40 2.62
N LEU A 122 -8.51 0.92 2.78
CA LEU A 122 -8.83 1.83 1.66
C LEU A 122 -7.71 1.87 0.61
N LEU A 123 -6.45 1.93 1.02
CA LEU A 123 -5.29 1.96 0.11
C LEU A 123 -5.13 0.63 -0.63
N LEU A 124 -5.32 -0.50 0.04
CA LEU A 124 -5.36 -1.83 -0.59
C LEU A 124 -6.53 -1.94 -1.57
N GLY A 125 -7.71 -1.44 -1.21
CA GLY A 125 -8.86 -1.37 -2.11
C GLY A 125 -8.58 -0.52 -3.36
N TRP A 126 -7.91 0.63 -3.19
CA TRP A 126 -7.49 1.48 -4.30
C TRP A 126 -6.47 0.77 -5.20
N SER A 127 -5.51 0.05 -4.62
CA SER A 127 -4.54 -0.77 -5.35
C SER A 127 -5.21 -1.86 -6.19
N VAL A 128 -6.23 -2.55 -5.65
CA VAL A 128 -7.01 -3.55 -6.40
C VAL A 128 -7.78 -2.90 -7.55
N ALA A 129 -8.44 -1.76 -7.31
CA ALA A 129 -9.15 -1.03 -8.36
C ALA A 129 -8.21 -0.59 -9.49
N PHE A 130 -7.01 -0.11 -9.14
CA PHE A 130 -5.96 0.23 -10.09
C PHE A 130 -5.51 -0.98 -10.91
N LEU A 131 -5.23 -2.12 -10.25
CA LEU A 131 -4.85 -3.37 -10.92
C LEU A 131 -5.91 -3.80 -11.94
N VAL A 132 -7.18 -3.82 -11.55
CA VAL A 132 -8.29 -4.16 -12.45
C VAL A 132 -8.36 -3.20 -13.62
N ALA A 133 -8.24 -1.89 -13.37
CA ALA A 133 -8.26 -0.88 -14.41
C ALA A 133 -7.11 -1.04 -15.42
N GLU A 134 -5.89 -1.34 -14.96
CA GLU A 134 -4.74 -1.61 -15.84
C GLU A 134 -4.92 -2.88 -16.67
N LEU A 135 -5.39 -3.98 -16.07
CA LEU A 135 -5.65 -5.21 -16.79
C LEU A 135 -6.73 -5.06 -17.86
N GLN A 136 -7.79 -4.27 -17.58
CA GLN A 136 -8.81 -3.93 -18.57
C GLN A 136 -8.25 -3.04 -19.69
N ARG A 137 -7.40 -2.07 -19.35
CA ARG A 137 -6.74 -1.17 -20.32
C ARG A 137 -5.92 -1.94 -21.34
N VAL A 138 -5.24 -2.99 -20.90
CA VAL A 138 -4.36 -3.83 -21.70
C VAL A 138 -5.13 -4.87 -22.54
N ARG A 139 -6.32 -5.29 -22.07
CA ARG A 139 -7.18 -6.24 -22.79
C ARG A 139 -8.01 -5.58 -23.90
N HIS A 140 -8.38 -4.30 -23.74
CA HIS A 140 -9.29 -3.59 -24.63
C HIS A 140 -8.62 -2.49 -25.47
N ARG A 141 -7.29 -2.49 -25.55
CA ARG A 141 -6.53 -1.75 -26.56
C ARG A 141 -6.40 -2.61 -27.81
#